data_AF-A0AAN9QT41-F1
#
_entry.id   AF-A0AAN9QT41-F1
#
_cell.length_a   1.000
_cell.length_b   1.000
_cell.length_c   1.000
_cell.angle_alpha   90.00
_cell.angle_beta   90.00
_cell.angle_gamma   90.00
#
_symmetry.space_group_name_H-M   'P 1'
#
loop_
_entity.id
_entity.type
_entity.pdbx_description
1 polymer ?
#
loop_
_entity_poly.entity_id
_entity_poly.type
_entity_poly.pdbx_seq_one_letter_code
_entity_poly.pdbx_strand_id
1 'polypeptide(L)'
;MLNFLVMIWAHPFHCFHPPNTVYSQKCSPKLQLRCTPSQRNSFKSFCKREEEDEEVTPFSQGFSALEEDDSPWESGNVWSNLALYLFTLHIPFSFGGLSVVALFNGQQVLDPQTEALSLLTIQILELSGALVLLKYTAKPQYKFSNFFRKNNLLSYRNWFLSSALGFGFLALLIFLTSLLAYLLYGSKPVSNPIQKEMLLNSGISRVSCVLAYCIVIPLLEEVVYRGFLLTSLSSTMECHQAVAISSAIFSAIHLSAQNFLQLFIIGCILGCSYSWTGNLSSSIVIHSLYNALTLVISYFY
;
A
#
# COMPACT_ATOMS: atom_id res chain seq x y z
N MET A 1 -28.56 -15.90 25.30
CA MET A 1 -29.73 -16.11 24.42
C MET A 1 -30.14 -14.75 23.90
N LEU A 2 -29.83 -14.45 22.64
CA LEU A 2 -30.79 -14.52 21.52
C LEU A 2 -31.88 -13.43 21.67
N ASN A 3 -32.21 -12.58 20.70
CA ASN A 3 -31.82 -12.49 19.29
C ASN A 3 -32.59 -11.33 18.62
N PHE A 4 -32.11 -10.89 17.45
CA PHE A 4 -32.78 -10.09 16.39
C PHE A 4 -33.00 -8.57 16.60
N LEU A 5 -32.92 -7.66 15.62
CA LEU A 5 -32.40 -7.51 14.24
C LEU A 5 -33.28 -6.39 13.63
N VAL A 6 -32.64 -5.40 12.98
CA VAL A 6 -33.16 -4.63 11.82
C VAL A 6 -34.25 -3.59 12.10
N MET A 7 -33.98 -2.30 11.85
CA MET A 7 -34.19 -1.66 10.54
C MET A 7 -33.99 -0.13 10.62
N ILE A 8 -33.16 0.38 9.72
CA ILE A 8 -33.09 1.78 9.33
C ILE A 8 -34.45 2.21 8.78
N TRP A 9 -35.04 3.27 9.34
CA TRP A 9 -35.97 4.13 8.59
C TRP A 9 -35.60 5.59 8.83
N ALA A 10 -35.20 6.24 7.73
CA ALA A 10 -35.08 7.68 7.63
C ALA A 10 -36.46 8.31 7.89
N HIS A 11 -36.64 8.91 9.07
CA HIS A 11 -37.68 9.90 9.28
C HIS A 11 -37.06 11.30 9.14
N PRO A 12 -37.68 12.23 8.40
CA PRO A 12 -37.29 13.62 8.49
C PRO A 12 -37.56 14.05 9.94
N PHE A 13 -36.53 14.51 10.64
CA PHE A 13 -36.69 15.14 11.95
C PHE A 13 -37.57 16.38 11.77
N HIS A 14 -38.88 16.23 11.99
CA HIS A 14 -39.77 17.36 12.20
C HIS A 14 -39.52 17.88 13.61
N CYS A 15 -38.55 18.78 13.74
CA CYS A 15 -38.34 19.55 14.94
C CYS A 15 -39.46 20.59 15.10
N PHE A 16 -40.43 20.33 15.97
CA PHE A 16 -41.35 21.36 16.46
C PHE A 16 -40.62 22.19 17.51
N HIS A 17 -40.26 23.43 17.16
CA HIS A 17 -39.55 24.34 18.07
C HIS A 17 -40.24 25.71 18.14
N PRO A 18 -40.14 26.40 19.30
CA PRO A 18 -40.74 27.72 19.50
C PRO A 18 -40.14 28.77 18.54
N PRO A 19 -40.94 29.76 18.11
CA PRO A 19 -40.46 30.79 17.19
C PRO A 19 -39.41 31.68 17.87
N ASN A 20 -38.29 31.95 17.18
CA ASN A 20 -37.24 32.95 17.47
C ASN A 20 -35.92 32.50 18.15
N THR A 21 -35.56 31.21 18.11
CA THR A 21 -34.22 30.75 18.58
C THR A 21 -33.36 30.20 17.44
N VAL A 22 -32.12 30.68 17.34
CA VAL A 22 -31.08 30.13 16.45
C VAL A 22 -30.51 28.88 17.13
N TYR A 23 -30.53 27.75 16.41
CA TYR A 23 -29.95 26.49 16.88
C TYR A 23 -28.74 26.12 16.03
N SER A 24 -27.64 25.72 16.69
CA SER A 24 -26.56 24.99 16.05
C SER A 24 -26.40 23.62 16.70
N GLN A 25 -26.20 22.60 15.87
CA GLN A 25 -25.94 21.23 16.32
C GLN A 25 -24.67 20.73 15.64
N LYS A 26 -23.68 20.34 16.46
CA LYS A 26 -22.44 19.69 15.97
C LYS A 26 -22.74 18.23 15.68
N CYS A 27 -22.54 17.81 14.43
CA CYS A 27 -22.74 16.42 14.00
C CYS A 27 -21.42 15.65 13.89
N SER A 28 -20.30 16.35 13.69
CA SER A 28 -18.93 15.81 13.70
C SER A 28 -17.93 16.94 14.01
N PRO A 29 -16.61 16.67 14.17
CA PRO A 29 -15.61 17.70 14.42
C PRO A 29 -15.56 18.81 13.36
N LYS A 30 -15.97 18.50 12.12
CA LYS A 30 -15.90 19.40 10.94
C LYS A 30 -17.27 19.79 10.38
N LEU A 31 -18.38 19.40 11.03
CA LEU A 31 -19.73 19.58 10.48
C LEU A 31 -20.68 20.21 11.51
N GLN A 32 -21.09 21.45 11.23
CA GLN A 32 -22.16 22.13 11.97
C GLN A 32 -23.38 22.36 11.07
N LEU A 33 -24.55 22.00 11.60
CA LEU A 33 -25.83 22.39 11.03
C LEU A 33 -26.33 23.62 11.79
N ARG A 34 -26.46 24.73 11.07
CA ARG A 34 -27.03 25.98 11.60
C ARG A 34 -28.36 26.26 10.90
N CYS A 35 -29.42 26.39 11.69
CA CYS A 35 -30.76 26.64 11.17
C CYS A 35 -31.25 28.01 11.68
N THR A 36 -31.60 28.90 10.74
CA THR A 36 -32.09 30.26 11.04
C THR A 36 -33.58 30.41 10.71
N PRO A 37 -34.35 31.18 11.49
CA PRO A 37 -35.74 31.47 11.18
C PRO A 37 -35.84 32.48 10.02
N SER A 38 -36.73 32.20 9.06
CA SER A 38 -37.06 33.11 7.96
C SER A 38 -38.00 34.23 8.43
N GLN A 39 -37.66 35.50 8.16
CA GLN A 39 -38.44 36.69 8.57
C GLN A 39 -39.77 36.91 7.79
N ARG A 40 -40.29 35.93 7.05
CA ARG A 40 -41.62 36.04 6.40
C ARG A 40 -42.46 34.80 6.69
N ASN A 41 -43.52 34.98 7.47
CA ASN A 41 -44.71 34.11 7.70
C ASN A 41 -44.73 32.75 6.98
N SER A 42 -43.77 31.88 7.28
CA SER A 42 -43.68 30.53 6.71
C SER A 42 -42.89 29.67 7.67
N PHE A 43 -43.48 28.56 8.11
CA PHE A 43 -42.91 27.53 8.98
C PHE A 43 -41.78 26.73 8.27
N LYS A 44 -40.82 27.41 7.66
CA LYS A 44 -39.67 26.79 7.00
C LYS A 44 -38.37 27.34 7.59
N SER A 45 -37.68 26.49 8.35
CA SER A 45 -36.28 26.70 8.75
C SER A 45 -35.35 26.33 7.60
N PHE A 46 -34.38 27.18 7.29
CA PHE A 46 -33.34 26.88 6.31
C PHE A 46 -32.11 26.35 7.06
N CYS A 47 -31.76 25.08 6.86
CA CYS A 47 -30.53 24.53 7.43
C CYS A 47 -29.45 24.57 6.36
N LYS A 48 -28.39 25.34 6.62
CA LYS A 48 -27.25 25.49 5.72
C LYS A 48 -26.11 24.62 6.26
N ARG A 49 -25.45 23.88 5.36
CA ARG A 49 -24.20 23.21 5.65
C ARG A 49 -23.11 24.28 5.64
N GLU A 50 -22.59 24.63 6.81
CA GLU A 50 -21.39 25.44 6.96
C GLU A 50 -20.23 24.46 7.14
N GLU A 51 -19.42 24.29 6.11
CA GLU A 51 -18.07 23.76 6.27
C GLU A 51 -17.23 24.94 6.76
N GLU A 52 -16.67 24.81 7.97
CA GLU A 52 -15.70 25.79 8.47
C GLU A 52 -14.48 25.71 7.54
N ASP A 53 -14.32 26.72 6.68
CA ASP A 53 -13.08 26.97 5.93
C ASP A 53 -12.00 27.41 6.94
N GLU A 54 -11.54 26.49 7.79
CA GLU A 54 -10.29 26.68 8.51
C GLU A 54 -9.16 26.67 7.47
N GLU A 55 -8.39 27.76 7.38
CA GLU A 55 -7.06 27.73 6.77
C GLU A 55 -6.25 26.64 7.48
N VAL A 56 -6.20 25.44 6.89
CA VAL A 56 -5.50 24.29 7.44
C VAL A 56 -4.01 24.57 7.38
N THR A 57 -3.47 25.10 8.48
CA THR A 57 -2.03 25.23 8.65
C THR A 57 -1.37 23.85 8.59
N PRO A 58 -0.12 23.72 8.06
CA PRO A 58 0.54 22.41 7.88
C PRO A 58 0.67 21.57 9.15
N PHE A 59 0.52 22.19 10.33
CA PHE A 59 0.71 21.58 11.63
C PHE A 59 -0.56 20.97 12.23
N SER A 60 -1.76 21.26 11.70
CA SER A 60 -3.01 20.63 12.18
C SER A 60 -3.38 19.33 11.46
N GLN A 61 -2.67 18.99 10.36
CA GLN A 61 -2.81 17.68 9.71
C GLN A 61 -1.93 16.64 10.41
N GLY A 62 -2.55 15.61 10.99
CA GLY A 62 -1.84 14.47 11.59
C GLY A 62 -0.89 13.76 10.61
N PHE A 63 -0.04 12.86 11.11
CA PHE A 63 1.01 12.20 10.31
C PHE A 63 0.46 11.52 9.03
N SER A 64 -0.70 10.89 9.10
CA SER A 64 -1.29 10.17 7.97
C SER A 64 -2.03 11.10 7.00
N ALA A 65 -1.82 10.89 5.71
CA ALA A 65 -2.60 11.42 4.59
C ALA A 65 -3.68 10.42 4.12
N LEU A 66 -3.71 9.20 4.67
CA LEU A 66 -4.78 8.23 4.41
C LEU A 66 -5.99 8.60 5.27
N GLU A 67 -7.13 8.87 4.64
CA GLU A 67 -8.37 9.17 5.34
C GLU A 67 -9.03 7.88 5.85
N GLU A 68 -9.64 7.95 7.04
CA GLU A 68 -10.26 6.80 7.71
C GLU A 68 -11.45 6.21 6.92
N ASP A 69 -12.15 7.01 6.11
CA ASP A 69 -13.38 6.59 5.41
C ASP A 69 -13.18 6.33 3.90
N ASP A 70 -11.96 6.50 3.39
CA ASP A 70 -11.66 6.43 1.95
C ASP A 70 -11.28 5.03 1.46
N SER A 71 -11.27 4.01 2.33
CA SER A 71 -10.88 2.66 1.93
C SER A 71 -11.83 2.07 0.87
N PRO A 72 -11.31 1.65 -0.30
CA PRO A 72 -12.11 1.01 -1.35
C PRO A 72 -12.70 -0.34 -0.93
N TRP A 73 -12.14 -0.99 0.11
CA TRP A 73 -12.52 -2.33 0.55
C TRP A 73 -13.27 -2.29 1.87
N GLU A 74 -14.17 -3.26 2.05
CA GLU A 74 -14.87 -3.46 3.32
C GLU A 74 -13.95 -4.10 4.35
N SER A 75 -13.92 -3.52 5.55
CA SER A 75 -13.08 -3.98 6.67
C SER A 75 -13.28 -5.46 7.03
N GLY A 76 -14.51 -5.96 6.92
CA GLY A 76 -14.85 -7.36 7.19
C GLY A 76 -14.21 -8.37 6.23
N ASN A 77 -13.85 -7.94 5.01
CA ASN A 77 -13.39 -8.83 3.94
C ASN A 77 -11.87 -8.73 3.68
N VAL A 78 -11.15 -7.83 4.36
CA VAL A 78 -9.72 -7.57 4.12
C VAL A 78 -8.89 -8.85 4.22
N TRP A 79 -9.07 -9.61 5.31
CA TRP A 79 -8.32 -10.83 5.56
C TRP A 79 -8.68 -11.94 4.57
N SER A 80 -9.95 -12.08 4.20
CA SER A 80 -10.41 -13.04 3.20
C SER A 80 -9.85 -12.71 1.82
N ASN A 81 -9.82 -11.44 1.43
CA ASN A 81 -9.25 -10.99 0.16
C ASN A 81 -7.73 -11.18 0.12
N LEU A 82 -7.04 -10.88 1.23
CA LEU A 82 -5.61 -11.15 1.36
C LEU A 82 -5.33 -12.65 1.27
N ALA A 83 -6.08 -13.49 1.98
CA ALA A 83 -5.94 -14.94 1.89
C ALA A 83 -6.19 -15.45 0.46
N LEU A 84 -7.23 -14.93 -0.20
CA LEU A 84 -7.52 -15.27 -1.60
C LEU A 84 -6.33 -14.91 -2.50
N TYR A 85 -5.77 -13.71 -2.40
CA TYR A 85 -4.55 -13.33 -3.11
C TYR A 85 -3.38 -14.27 -2.81
N LEU A 86 -3.11 -14.54 -1.53
CA LEU A 86 -1.96 -15.35 -1.12
C LEU A 86 -2.04 -16.78 -1.64
N PHE A 87 -3.19 -17.46 -1.45
CA PHE A 87 -3.31 -18.87 -1.79
C PHE A 87 -3.60 -19.14 -3.27
N THR A 88 -4.18 -18.18 -4.00
CA THR A 88 -4.51 -18.38 -5.43
C THR A 88 -3.53 -17.77 -6.40
N LEU A 89 -2.82 -16.71 -5.99
CA LEU A 89 -1.89 -15.99 -6.85
C LEU A 89 -0.46 -16.07 -6.30
N HIS A 90 -0.22 -15.50 -5.13
CA HIS A 90 1.16 -15.31 -4.64
C HIS A 90 1.90 -16.63 -4.43
N ILE A 91 1.35 -17.54 -3.62
CA ILE A 91 2.03 -18.80 -3.30
C ILE A 91 2.27 -19.64 -4.57
N PRO A 92 1.25 -19.87 -5.43
CA PRO A 92 1.45 -20.62 -6.67
C PRO A 92 2.48 -19.98 -7.61
N PHE A 93 2.43 -18.66 -7.82
CA PHE A 93 3.31 -18.00 -8.79
C PHE A 93 4.73 -17.77 -8.26
N SER A 94 4.85 -17.26 -7.03
CA SER A 94 6.14 -16.89 -6.44
C SER A 94 6.97 -18.09 -5.99
N PHE A 95 6.35 -19.19 -5.51
CA PHE A 95 7.09 -20.39 -5.07
C PHE A 95 6.96 -21.60 -6.01
N GLY A 96 5.84 -21.73 -6.73
CA GLY A 96 5.60 -22.87 -7.64
C GLY A 96 5.86 -22.58 -9.10
N GLY A 97 5.78 -21.32 -9.54
CA GLY A 97 5.71 -20.95 -10.95
C GLY A 97 6.93 -21.41 -11.76
N LEU A 98 8.14 -21.14 -11.27
CA LEU A 98 9.38 -21.56 -11.93
C LEU A 98 9.52 -23.08 -11.97
N SER A 99 9.10 -23.79 -10.91
CA SER A 99 9.12 -25.26 -10.88
C SER A 99 8.20 -25.87 -11.94
N VAL A 100 7.03 -25.27 -12.17
CA VAL A 100 6.10 -25.68 -13.24
C VAL A 100 6.73 -25.48 -14.62
N VAL A 101 7.39 -24.34 -14.86
CA VAL A 101 8.09 -24.09 -16.12
C VAL A 101 9.22 -25.10 -16.34
N ALA A 102 10.02 -25.38 -15.30
CA ALA A 102 11.09 -26.37 -15.34
C ALA A 102 10.54 -27.76 -15.74
N LEU A 103 9.42 -28.17 -15.14
CA LEU A 103 8.74 -29.41 -15.45
C LEU A 103 8.31 -29.49 -16.93
N PHE A 104 7.68 -28.44 -17.46
CA PHE A 104 7.25 -28.41 -18.87
C PHE A 104 8.43 -28.44 -19.86
N ASN A 105 9.57 -27.87 -19.47
CA ASN A 105 10.79 -27.89 -20.26
C ASN A 105 11.59 -29.20 -20.11
N GLY A 106 11.15 -30.11 -19.23
CA GLY A 106 11.87 -31.36 -18.95
C GLY A 106 13.23 -31.13 -18.26
N GLN A 107 13.39 -30.00 -17.58
CA GLN A 107 14.63 -29.61 -16.91
C GLN A 107 14.43 -29.58 -15.38
N GLN A 108 15.46 -29.97 -14.63
CA GLN A 108 15.44 -29.80 -13.16
C GLN A 108 15.88 -28.39 -12.74
N VAL A 109 16.72 -27.75 -13.55
CA VAL A 109 17.22 -26.39 -13.36
C VAL A 109 17.09 -25.68 -14.70
N LEU A 110 16.43 -24.53 -14.71
CA LEU A 110 16.26 -23.71 -15.90
C LEU A 110 17.59 -23.04 -16.26
N ASP A 111 17.84 -22.83 -17.54
CA ASP A 111 18.94 -21.94 -17.91
C ASP A 111 18.61 -20.50 -17.48
N PRO A 112 19.61 -19.65 -17.16
CA PRO A 112 19.33 -18.35 -16.54
C PRO A 112 18.50 -17.42 -17.43
N GLN A 113 18.56 -17.57 -18.76
CA GLN A 113 17.75 -16.75 -19.66
C GLN A 113 16.27 -17.17 -19.61
N THR A 114 15.99 -18.47 -19.70
CA THR A 114 14.63 -19.00 -19.54
C THR A 114 14.07 -18.68 -18.17
N GLU A 115 14.88 -18.80 -17.11
CA GLU A 115 14.49 -18.44 -15.75
C GLU A 115 14.12 -16.95 -15.64
N ALA A 116 14.94 -16.04 -16.17
CA ALA A 116 14.66 -14.60 -16.13
C ALA A 116 13.40 -14.21 -16.90
N LEU A 117 13.19 -14.78 -18.09
CA LEU A 117 11.98 -14.53 -18.88
C LEU A 117 10.73 -15.11 -18.19
N SER A 118 10.86 -16.29 -17.60
CA SER A 118 9.77 -16.96 -16.88
C SER A 118 9.41 -16.19 -15.64
N LEU A 119 10.39 -15.75 -14.84
CA LEU A 119 10.17 -14.91 -13.67
C LEU A 119 9.44 -13.62 -14.04
N LEU A 120 9.92 -12.90 -15.06
CA LEU A 120 9.26 -11.68 -15.52
C LEU A 120 7.81 -11.95 -15.94
N THR A 121 7.56 -13.01 -16.71
CA THR A 121 6.23 -13.38 -17.19
C THR A 121 5.30 -13.75 -16.04
N ILE A 122 5.76 -14.59 -15.13
CA ILE A 122 5.01 -15.03 -13.94
C ILE A 122 4.63 -13.82 -13.08
N GLN A 123 5.56 -12.88 -12.85
CA GLN A 123 5.30 -11.70 -12.03
C GLN A 123 4.34 -10.71 -12.71
N ILE A 124 4.37 -10.59 -14.05
CA ILE A 124 3.37 -9.82 -14.81
C ILE A 124 1.98 -10.45 -14.68
N LEU A 125 1.89 -11.78 -14.74
CA LEU A 125 0.64 -12.51 -14.55
C LEU A 125 0.12 -12.35 -13.12
N GLU A 126 0.98 -12.44 -12.11
CA GLU A 126 0.63 -12.22 -10.71
C GLU A 126 0.13 -10.78 -10.48
N LEU A 127 0.84 -9.76 -10.99
CA LEU A 127 0.40 -8.36 -10.96
C LEU A 127 -0.96 -8.18 -11.63
N SER A 128 -1.16 -8.76 -12.81
CA SER A 128 -2.42 -8.66 -13.54
C SER A 128 -3.56 -9.32 -12.75
N GLY A 129 -3.33 -10.51 -12.21
CA GLY A 129 -4.28 -11.23 -11.37
C GLY A 129 -4.62 -10.46 -10.10
N ALA A 130 -3.62 -9.86 -9.44
CA ALA A 130 -3.81 -9.05 -8.24
C ALA A 130 -4.66 -7.81 -8.55
N LEU A 131 -4.38 -7.08 -9.63
CA LEU A 131 -5.18 -5.93 -10.05
C LEU A 131 -6.64 -6.31 -10.36
N VAL A 132 -6.84 -7.45 -11.03
CA VAL A 132 -8.19 -7.97 -11.32
C VAL A 132 -8.92 -8.33 -10.03
N LEU A 133 -8.28 -9.06 -9.12
CA LEU A 133 -8.83 -9.44 -7.83
C LEU A 133 -9.19 -8.21 -6.98
N LEU A 134 -8.27 -7.26 -6.88
CA LEU A 134 -8.47 -6.01 -6.15
C LEU A 134 -9.62 -5.18 -6.72
N LYS A 135 -9.75 -5.13 -8.05
CA LYS A 135 -10.88 -4.47 -8.72
C LYS A 135 -12.22 -5.14 -8.41
N TYR A 136 -12.27 -6.48 -8.43
CA TYR A 136 -13.52 -7.21 -8.16
C TYR A 136 -13.95 -7.18 -6.70
N THR A 137 -13.00 -7.04 -5.78
CA THR A 137 -13.25 -7.00 -4.34
C THR A 137 -13.51 -5.58 -3.82
N ALA A 138 -13.23 -4.55 -4.61
CA ALA A 138 -13.51 -3.17 -4.27
C ALA A 138 -15.02 -2.86 -4.32
N LYS A 139 -15.46 -1.89 -3.50
CA LYS A 139 -16.85 -1.41 -3.49
C LYS A 139 -17.27 -0.94 -4.89
N PRO A 140 -18.48 -1.28 -5.39
CA PRO A 140 -18.91 -0.97 -6.76
C PRO A 140 -18.88 0.53 -7.12
N GLN A 141 -19.06 1.39 -6.12
CA GLN A 141 -19.02 2.85 -6.26
C GLN A 141 -17.61 3.43 -6.41
N TYR A 142 -16.56 2.65 -6.09
CA TYR A 142 -15.18 3.10 -6.17
C TYR A 142 -14.65 2.96 -7.60
N LYS A 143 -14.20 4.08 -8.18
CA LYS A 143 -13.53 4.06 -9.49
C LYS A 143 -12.08 3.59 -9.30
N PHE A 144 -11.75 2.43 -9.83
CA PHE A 144 -10.40 1.85 -9.74
C PHE A 144 -9.29 2.79 -10.24
N SER A 145 -9.56 3.71 -11.18
CA SER A 145 -8.59 4.73 -11.60
C SER A 145 -8.14 5.65 -10.46
N ASN A 146 -8.96 5.85 -9.43
CA ASN A 146 -8.61 6.65 -8.27
C ASN A 146 -7.57 5.99 -7.38
N PHE A 147 -7.41 4.66 -7.47
CA PHE A 147 -6.41 3.90 -6.71
C PHE A 147 -4.98 4.36 -7.02
N PHE A 148 -4.71 4.71 -8.28
CA PHE A 148 -3.43 5.27 -8.72
C PHE A 148 -3.44 6.79 -8.81
N ARG A 149 -4.55 7.44 -8.48
CA ARG A 149 -4.68 8.88 -8.61
C ARG A 149 -3.92 9.54 -7.48
N LYS A 150 -2.94 10.36 -7.84
CA LYS A 150 -2.27 11.28 -6.92
C LYS A 150 -3.31 12.12 -6.20
N ASN A 151 -3.29 12.08 -4.86
CA ASN A 151 -4.17 12.93 -4.07
C ASN A 151 -3.70 14.38 -4.17
N ASN A 152 -4.17 15.11 -5.18
CA ASN A 152 -3.78 16.50 -5.46
C ASN A 152 -4.23 17.48 -4.36
N LEU A 153 -5.10 17.05 -3.45
CA LEU A 153 -5.58 17.83 -2.30
C LEU A 153 -4.47 18.18 -1.29
N LEU A 154 -3.37 17.42 -1.25
CA LEU A 154 -2.28 17.61 -0.29
C LEU A 154 -1.00 18.10 -0.98
N SER A 155 -1.12 19.18 -1.75
CA SER A 155 -0.01 19.82 -2.50
C SER A 155 1.20 20.25 -1.65
N TYR A 156 1.11 20.20 -0.32
CA TYR A 156 2.22 20.52 0.60
C TYR A 156 3.16 19.33 0.87
N ARG A 157 2.69 18.09 0.78
CA ARG A 157 3.50 16.90 1.07
C ARG A 157 4.22 16.42 -0.19
N ASN A 158 5.46 16.88 -0.37
CA ASN A 158 6.24 16.56 -1.57
C ASN A 158 6.67 15.08 -1.57
N TRP A 159 5.99 14.28 -2.38
CA TRP A 159 6.28 12.85 -2.52
C TRP A 159 7.71 12.59 -3.00
N PHE A 160 8.29 13.45 -3.87
CA PHE A 160 9.69 13.31 -4.30
C PHE A 160 10.67 13.43 -3.14
N LEU A 161 10.42 14.40 -2.24
CA LEU A 161 11.27 14.58 -1.06
C LEU A 161 11.13 13.40 -0.10
N SER A 162 9.90 12.90 0.11
CA SER A 162 9.66 11.70 0.91
C SER A 162 10.38 10.48 0.31
N SER A 163 10.33 10.31 -1.02
CA SER A 163 11.05 9.25 -1.72
C SER A 163 12.56 9.37 -1.56
N ALA A 164 13.11 10.57 -1.72
CA ALA A 164 14.55 10.81 -1.58
C ALA A 164 15.04 10.53 -0.15
N LEU A 165 14.30 10.99 0.87
CA LEU A 165 14.62 10.74 2.28
C LEU A 165 14.49 9.26 2.64
N GLY A 166 13.41 8.61 2.20
CA GLY A 166 13.18 7.18 2.43
C GLY A 166 14.26 6.31 1.79
N PHE A 167 14.61 6.58 0.53
CA PHE A 167 15.70 5.89 -0.15
C PHE A 167 17.06 6.18 0.49
N GLY A 168 17.34 7.43 0.84
CA GLY A 168 18.59 7.80 1.52
C GLY A 168 18.77 7.07 2.85
N PHE A 169 17.69 6.95 3.63
CA PHE A 169 17.69 6.18 4.87
C PHE A 169 17.94 4.68 4.63
N LEU A 170 17.29 4.08 3.63
CA LEU A 170 17.52 2.68 3.25
C LEU A 170 18.95 2.42 2.77
N ALA A 171 19.49 3.30 1.92
CA ALA A 171 20.86 3.20 1.43
C ALA A 171 21.88 3.30 2.58
N LEU A 172 21.64 4.23 3.53
CA LEU A 172 22.44 4.33 4.74
C LEU A 172 22.35 3.05 5.58
N LEU A 173 21.16 2.48 5.73
CA LEU A 173 20.96 1.23 6.47
C LEU A 173 21.70 0.06 5.82
N ILE A 174 21.66 -0.07 4.49
CA ILE A 174 22.45 -1.08 3.75
C ILE A 174 23.94 -0.85 4.01
N PHE A 175 24.41 0.39 3.92
CA PHE A 175 25.83 0.70 4.13
C PHE A 175 26.28 0.33 5.54
N LEU A 176 25.52 0.75 6.57
CA LEU A 176 25.84 0.47 7.97
C LEU A 176 25.78 -1.03 8.29
N THR A 177 24.77 -1.74 7.79
CA THR A 177 24.65 -3.20 8.00
C THR A 177 25.76 -3.96 7.28
N SER A 178 26.14 -3.54 6.07
CA SER A 178 27.26 -4.13 5.32
C SER A 178 28.61 -3.85 6.00
N LEU A 179 28.82 -2.64 6.51
CA LEU A 179 30.03 -2.28 7.28
C LEU A 179 30.13 -3.13 8.55
N LEU A 180 29.04 -3.25 9.30
CA LEU A 180 29.01 -4.06 10.51
C LEU A 180 29.28 -5.55 10.19
N ALA A 181 28.66 -6.08 9.13
CA ALA A 181 28.90 -7.45 8.69
C ALA A 181 30.36 -7.69 8.31
N TYR A 182 30.98 -6.75 7.59
CA TYR A 182 32.40 -6.80 7.25
C TYR A 182 33.30 -6.83 8.50
N LEU A 183 33.00 -5.98 9.49
CA LEU A 183 33.76 -5.92 10.74
C LEU A 183 33.62 -7.17 11.61
N LEU A 184 32.44 -7.81 11.63
CA LEU A 184 32.16 -8.96 12.49
C LEU A 184 32.54 -10.30 11.86
N TYR A 185 32.25 -10.49 10.58
CA TYR A 185 32.28 -11.80 9.91
C TYR A 185 33.17 -11.84 8.66
N GLY A 186 33.79 -10.71 8.28
CA GLY A 186 34.54 -10.58 7.03
C GLY A 186 33.63 -10.53 5.80
N SER A 187 34.22 -10.51 4.60
CA SER A 187 33.48 -10.45 3.34
C SER A 187 32.85 -11.80 3.00
N LYS A 188 31.59 -12.00 3.36
CA LYS A 188 30.74 -13.06 2.79
C LYS A 188 29.85 -12.48 1.70
N PRO A 189 29.76 -13.12 0.52
CA PRO A 189 28.83 -12.66 -0.52
C PRO A 189 27.39 -12.79 0.00
N VAL A 190 26.67 -11.67 0.02
CA VAL A 190 25.25 -11.57 0.39
C VAL A 190 24.35 -11.68 -0.86
N SER A 191 24.91 -12.10 -1.98
CA SER A 191 24.18 -12.20 -3.25
C SER A 191 23.51 -13.55 -3.40
N ASN A 192 22.27 -13.55 -3.90
CA ASN A 192 21.59 -14.76 -4.32
C ASN A 192 22.28 -15.26 -5.61
N PRO A 193 22.89 -16.47 -5.60
CA PRO A 193 23.68 -16.95 -6.73
C PRO A 193 22.87 -17.03 -8.02
N ILE A 194 21.60 -17.45 -7.93
CA ILE A 194 20.68 -17.55 -9.07
C ILE A 194 20.45 -16.17 -9.71
N GLN A 195 20.16 -15.16 -8.88
CA GLN A 195 19.99 -13.79 -9.36
C GLN A 195 21.26 -13.25 -10.04
N LYS A 196 22.44 -13.58 -9.48
CA LYS A 196 23.73 -13.18 -10.06
C LYS A 196 23.99 -13.84 -11.41
N GLU A 197 23.66 -15.13 -11.55
CA GLU A 197 23.76 -15.85 -12.82
C GLU A 197 22.87 -15.23 -13.90
N MET A 198 21.62 -14.85 -13.56
CA MET A 198 20.71 -14.17 -14.49
C MET A 198 21.27 -12.83 -14.98
N LEU A 199 21.94 -12.07 -14.11
CA LEU A 199 22.55 -10.77 -14.44
C LEU A 199 23.79 -10.91 -15.33
N LEU A 200 24.60 -11.94 -15.12
CA LEU A 200 25.87 -12.17 -15.83
C LEU A 200 25.71 -12.92 -17.16
N ASN A 201 24.55 -13.51 -17.42
CA ASN A 201 24.24 -14.20 -18.68
C ASN A 201 23.98 -13.21 -19.85
N SER A 202 23.08 -13.56 -20.77
CA SER A 202 22.76 -12.80 -21.98
C SER A 202 22.12 -11.44 -21.70
N GLY A 203 22.17 -10.53 -22.68
CA GLY A 203 21.50 -9.22 -22.57
C GLY A 203 19.99 -9.34 -22.31
N ILE A 204 19.33 -10.34 -22.90
CA ILE A 204 17.91 -10.62 -22.69
C ILE A 204 17.66 -11.06 -21.25
N SER A 205 18.47 -11.99 -20.73
CA SER A 205 18.40 -12.45 -19.35
C SER A 205 18.54 -11.29 -18.36
N ARG A 206 19.57 -10.45 -18.55
CA ARG A 206 19.84 -9.30 -17.69
C ARG A 206 18.71 -8.28 -17.70
N VAL A 207 18.23 -7.90 -18.88
CA VAL A 207 17.12 -6.94 -19.01
C VAL A 207 15.86 -7.49 -18.35
N SER A 208 15.55 -8.78 -18.58
CA SER A 208 14.37 -9.42 -17.97
C SER A 208 14.46 -9.45 -16.44
N CYS A 209 15.64 -9.79 -15.90
CA CYS A 209 15.91 -9.76 -14.47
C CYS A 209 15.72 -8.35 -13.88
N VAL A 210 16.26 -7.31 -14.52
CA VAL A 210 16.11 -5.93 -14.06
C VAL A 210 14.65 -5.48 -14.11
N LEU A 211 13.92 -5.79 -15.18
CA LEU A 211 12.49 -5.45 -15.29
C LEU A 211 11.66 -6.14 -14.21
N ALA A 212 11.94 -7.42 -13.93
CA ALA A 212 11.22 -8.17 -12.90
C ALA A 212 11.47 -7.58 -11.51
N TYR A 213 12.73 -7.50 -11.07
CA TYR A 213 13.09 -7.12 -9.70
C TYR A 213 12.97 -5.63 -9.40
N CYS A 214 13.18 -4.75 -10.39
CA CYS A 214 13.16 -3.31 -10.14
C CYS A 214 11.82 -2.65 -10.50
N ILE A 215 10.95 -3.30 -11.27
CA ILE A 215 9.71 -2.67 -11.75
C ILE A 215 8.50 -3.52 -11.37
N VAL A 216 8.40 -4.74 -11.90
CA VAL A 216 7.16 -5.53 -11.79
C VAL A 216 6.91 -5.98 -10.35
N ILE A 217 7.92 -6.56 -9.70
CA ILE A 217 7.81 -7.04 -8.31
C ILE A 217 7.51 -5.88 -7.35
N PRO A 218 8.29 -4.77 -7.32
CA PRO A 218 7.95 -3.62 -6.49
C PRO A 218 6.54 -3.08 -6.75
N LEU A 219 6.12 -2.99 -8.01
CA LEU A 219 4.78 -2.51 -8.35
C LEU A 219 3.69 -3.44 -7.77
N LEU A 220 3.83 -4.74 -7.95
CA LEU A 220 2.93 -5.76 -7.39
C LEU A 220 2.85 -5.65 -5.86
N GLU A 221 4.00 -5.65 -5.20
CA GLU A 221 4.07 -5.66 -3.74
C GLU A 221 3.51 -4.35 -3.16
N GLU A 222 3.83 -3.19 -3.73
CA GLU A 222 3.27 -1.92 -3.28
C GLU A 222 1.75 -1.86 -3.49
N VAL A 223 1.24 -2.33 -4.63
CA VAL A 223 -0.20 -2.39 -4.90
C VAL A 223 -0.93 -3.23 -3.84
N VAL A 224 -0.39 -4.39 -3.48
CA VAL A 224 -1.03 -5.29 -2.52
C VAL A 224 -0.85 -4.83 -1.08
N TYR A 225 0.37 -4.55 -0.64
CA TYR A 225 0.65 -4.31 0.78
C TYR A 225 0.39 -2.86 1.21
N ARG A 226 0.62 -1.88 0.32
CA ARG A 226 0.42 -0.46 0.64
C ARG A 226 -0.95 -0.01 0.13
N GLY A 227 -1.17 -0.16 -1.17
CA GLY A 227 -2.41 0.27 -1.81
C GLY A 227 -3.64 -0.43 -1.25
N PHE A 228 -3.60 -1.77 -1.09
CA PHE A 228 -4.72 -2.54 -0.56
C PHE A 228 -4.65 -2.72 0.97
N LEU A 229 -3.66 -3.45 1.48
CA LEU A 229 -3.67 -3.92 2.88
C LEU A 229 -3.51 -2.76 3.87
N LEU A 230 -2.49 -1.92 3.71
CA LEU A 230 -2.26 -0.77 4.60
C LEU A 230 -3.45 0.20 4.57
N THR A 231 -3.93 0.59 3.39
CA THR A 231 -5.12 1.46 3.24
C THR A 231 -6.34 0.88 3.93
N SER A 232 -6.56 -0.44 3.78
CA SER A 232 -7.70 -1.10 4.40
C SER A 232 -7.56 -1.14 5.93
N LEU A 233 -6.37 -1.44 6.45
CA LEU A 233 -6.12 -1.45 7.89
C LEU A 233 -6.27 -0.04 8.49
N SER A 234 -5.73 0.99 7.84
CA SER A 234 -5.80 2.38 8.31
C SER A 234 -7.23 2.94 8.38
N SER A 235 -8.20 2.30 7.74
CA SER A 235 -9.63 2.65 7.89
C SER A 235 -10.28 2.14 9.18
N THR A 236 -9.58 1.30 9.94
CA THR A 236 -10.13 0.62 11.12
C THR A 236 -9.26 0.71 12.37
N MET A 237 -8.03 1.19 12.23
CA MET A 237 -7.07 1.30 13.32
C MET A 237 -6.10 2.45 13.08
N GLU A 238 -5.35 2.79 14.12
CA GLU A 238 -4.33 3.83 14.06
C GLU A 238 -3.27 3.56 12.98
N CYS A 239 -2.87 4.61 12.26
CA CYS A 239 -1.95 4.50 11.13
C CYS A 239 -0.64 3.76 11.46
N HIS A 240 -0.08 3.98 12.65
CA HIS A 240 1.16 3.33 13.06
C HIS A 240 0.99 1.81 13.27
N GLN A 241 -0.17 1.38 13.77
CA GLN A 241 -0.51 -0.05 13.91
C GLN A 241 -0.72 -0.68 12.54
N ALA A 242 -1.42 0.02 11.64
CA ALA A 242 -1.65 -0.43 10.27
C ALA A 242 -0.33 -0.61 9.51
N VAL A 243 0.61 0.33 9.63
CA VAL A 243 1.96 0.23 9.04
C VAL A 243 2.71 -0.97 9.61
N ALA A 244 2.71 -1.15 10.94
CA ALA A 244 3.41 -2.26 11.57
C ALA A 244 2.85 -3.62 11.12
N ILE A 245 1.53 -3.79 11.10
CA ILE A 245 0.88 -5.05 10.71
C ILE A 245 1.11 -5.35 9.23
N SER A 246 0.91 -4.37 8.34
CA SER A 246 1.17 -4.54 6.90
C SER A 246 2.64 -4.91 6.64
N SER A 247 3.57 -4.25 7.32
CA SER A 247 5.02 -4.53 7.19
C SER A 247 5.41 -5.91 7.72
N ALA A 248 4.78 -6.37 8.81
CA ALA A 248 5.00 -7.71 9.35
C ALA A 248 4.51 -8.79 8.38
N ILE A 249 3.35 -8.59 7.76
CA ILE A 249 2.79 -9.51 6.75
C ILE A 249 3.68 -9.51 5.50
N PHE A 250 4.05 -8.33 4.99
CA PHE A 250 5.00 -8.17 3.89
C PHE A 250 6.31 -8.92 4.15
N SER A 251 6.83 -8.87 5.38
CA SER A 251 8.04 -9.61 5.73
C SER A 251 7.83 -11.12 5.84
N ALA A 252 6.72 -11.55 6.46
CA ALA A 252 6.42 -12.95 6.71
C ALA A 252 6.23 -13.79 5.44
N ILE A 253 5.57 -13.22 4.42
CA ILE A 253 5.29 -13.92 3.14
C ILE A 253 6.56 -14.25 2.34
N HIS A 254 7.70 -13.63 2.64
CA HIS A 254 8.99 -13.97 2.03
C HIS A 254 9.60 -15.26 2.60
N LEU A 255 9.02 -15.84 3.66
CA LEU A 255 9.42 -17.12 4.26
C LEU A 255 10.92 -17.24 4.62
N SER A 256 11.57 -16.12 4.91
CA SER A 256 12.98 -16.06 5.30
C SER A 256 13.14 -15.46 6.70
N ALA A 257 13.39 -16.33 7.69
CA ALA A 257 13.62 -15.90 9.07
C ALA A 257 14.85 -14.97 9.19
N GLN A 258 15.88 -15.21 8.37
CA GLN A 258 17.10 -14.40 8.35
C GLN A 258 16.83 -12.97 7.86
N ASN A 259 15.99 -12.82 6.83
CA ASN A 259 15.71 -11.52 6.22
C ASN A 259 14.51 -10.82 6.86
N PHE A 260 13.79 -11.49 7.77
CA PHE A 260 12.53 -10.99 8.33
C PHE A 260 12.67 -9.59 8.93
N LEU A 261 13.68 -9.37 9.79
CA LEU A 261 13.86 -8.07 10.43
C LEU A 261 14.19 -6.97 9.41
N GLN A 262 15.03 -7.28 8.43
CA GLN A 262 15.41 -6.35 7.37
C GLN A 262 14.20 -5.98 6.50
N LEU A 263 13.44 -6.97 6.03
CA LEU A 263 12.22 -6.77 5.23
C LEU A 263 11.13 -6.06 6.01
N PHE A 264 11.02 -6.29 7.32
CA PHE A 264 10.10 -5.57 8.19
C PHE A 264 10.45 -4.08 8.28
N ILE A 265 11.73 -3.73 8.45
CA ILE A 265 12.18 -2.34 8.50
C ILE A 265 11.93 -1.63 7.17
N ILE A 266 12.26 -2.28 6.04
CA ILE A 266 11.95 -1.78 4.70
C ILE A 266 10.44 -1.58 4.56
N GLY A 267 9.68 -2.58 5.01
CA GLY A 267 8.23 -2.57 5.17
C GLY A 267 7.71 -1.26 5.76
N CYS A 268 8.21 -0.94 6.95
CA CYS A 268 7.83 0.23 7.73
C CYS A 268 8.19 1.54 7.02
N ILE A 269 9.36 1.63 6.39
CA ILE A 269 9.78 2.85 5.67
C ILE A 269 8.87 3.14 4.48
N LEU A 270 8.58 2.10 3.69
CA LEU A 270 7.67 2.17 2.55
C LEU A 270 6.25 2.51 2.99
N GLY A 271 5.76 1.85 4.05
CA GLY A 271 4.46 2.12 4.66
C GLY A 271 4.34 3.56 5.18
N CYS A 272 5.33 4.04 5.93
CA CYS A 272 5.39 5.42 6.42
C CYS A 272 5.44 6.44 5.27
N SER A 273 6.19 6.17 4.21
CA SER A 273 6.24 7.08 3.04
C SER A 273 4.89 7.14 2.34
N TYR A 274 4.23 6.01 2.13
CA TYR A 274 2.89 5.99 1.55
C TYR A 274 1.87 6.67 2.47
N SER A 275 1.84 6.32 3.75
CA SER A 275 0.93 6.93 4.73
C SER A 275 1.14 8.43 4.86
N TRP A 276 2.39 8.93 4.81
CA TRP A 276 2.67 10.36 4.85
C TRP A 276 2.21 11.08 3.57
N THR A 277 2.46 10.49 2.40
CA THR A 277 2.25 11.16 1.11
C THR A 277 0.86 10.95 0.51
N GLY A 278 0.16 9.88 0.89
CA GLY A 278 -1.04 9.40 0.21
C GLY A 278 -0.79 9.01 -1.25
N ASN A 279 0.47 8.86 -1.67
CA ASN A 279 0.83 8.59 -3.06
C ASN A 279 1.66 7.31 -3.17
N LEU A 280 1.07 6.28 -3.79
CA LEU A 280 1.70 4.98 -3.96
C LEU A 280 2.99 5.06 -4.78
N SER A 281 3.12 6.05 -5.67
CA SER A 281 4.37 6.26 -6.42
C SER A 281 5.57 6.52 -5.51
N SER A 282 5.37 7.09 -4.31
CA SER A 282 6.48 7.34 -3.38
C SER A 282 7.10 6.04 -2.89
N SER A 283 6.27 5.10 -2.45
CA SER A 283 6.77 3.81 -1.97
C SER A 283 7.28 2.94 -3.12
N ILE A 284 6.63 2.97 -4.29
CA ILE A 284 7.11 2.27 -5.49
C ILE A 284 8.52 2.73 -5.87
N VAL A 285 8.76 4.04 -5.93
CA VAL A 285 10.09 4.57 -6.30
C VAL A 285 11.15 4.20 -5.27
N ILE A 286 10.86 4.33 -3.96
CA ILE A 286 11.79 3.91 -2.91
C ILE A 286 12.14 2.43 -3.06
N HIS A 287 11.13 1.58 -3.26
CA HIS A 287 11.30 0.13 -3.37
C HIS A 287 12.07 -0.26 -4.63
N SER A 288 11.71 0.30 -5.79
CA SER A 288 12.42 0.09 -7.05
C SER A 288 13.89 0.50 -6.96
N LEU A 289 14.19 1.64 -6.35
CA LEU A 289 15.58 2.11 -6.16
C LEU A 289 16.35 1.23 -5.17
N TYR A 290 15.70 0.78 -4.10
CA TYR A 290 16.29 -0.17 -3.15
C TYR A 290 16.66 -1.49 -3.85
N ASN A 291 15.76 -2.06 -4.64
CA ASN A 291 16.02 -3.29 -5.39
C ASN A 291 17.10 -3.08 -6.44
N ALA A 292 17.09 -1.95 -7.15
CA ALA A 292 18.14 -1.61 -8.11
C ALA A 292 19.52 -1.51 -7.45
N LEU A 293 19.62 -0.88 -6.27
CA LEU A 293 20.85 -0.80 -5.50
C LEU A 293 21.34 -2.21 -5.11
N THR A 294 20.45 -3.07 -4.63
CA THR A 294 20.78 -4.47 -4.28
C THR A 294 21.23 -5.28 -5.50
N LEU A 295 20.61 -5.11 -6.68
CA LEU A 295 21.06 -5.75 -7.91
C LEU A 295 22.44 -5.27 -8.36
N VAL A 296 22.71 -3.96 -8.27
CA VAL A 296 24.02 -3.39 -8.61
C VAL A 296 25.08 -3.97 -7.68
N ILE A 297 24.82 -4.04 -6.37
CA ILE A 297 25.73 -4.67 -5.42
C ILE A 297 25.96 -6.13 -5.79
N SER A 298 24.92 -6.89 -6.10
CA SER A 298 25.01 -8.31 -6.46
C SER A 298 25.75 -8.56 -7.79
N TYR A 299 25.72 -7.60 -8.71
CA TYR A 299 26.47 -7.67 -9.97
C TYR A 299 27.98 -7.53 -9.74
N PHE A 300 28.40 -6.63 -8.84
CA PHE A 300 29.82 -6.33 -8.60
C PHE A 300 30.47 -7.21 -7.52
N TYR A 301 29.69 -7.71 -6.56
CA TYR A 301 30.17 -8.46 -5.39
C TYR A 301 29.54 -9.85 -5.30
#